data_AF-A0A435TVQ3-F1
#
_entry.id   AF-A0A435TVQ3-F1
#
_cell.length_a   1.000
_cell.length_b   1.000
_cell.length_c   1.000
_cell.angle_alpha   90.00
_cell.angle_beta   90.00
_cell.angle_gamma   90.00
#
_symmetry.space_group_name_H-M   'P 1'
#
loop_
_entity.id
_entity.type
_entity.pdbx_description
1 polymer ?
#
loop_
_entity_poly.entity_id
_entity_poly.type
_entity_poly.pdbx_seq_one_letter_code
_entity_poly.pdbx_strand_id
1 'polypeptide(L)' 'YYITDQAFVDVVFPILGETFGDIRPAATMIVCQLNKPEMKIEIEVTALRRTA' A
#
# COMPACT_ATOMS: atom_id res chain seq x y z
N TYR A 1 2.47 -3.47 0.12
CA TYR A 1 2.27 -2.36 1.07
C TYR A 1 3.16 -2.60 2.27
N TYR A 2 3.97 -1.61 2.61
CA TYR A 2 4.91 -1.70 3.73
C TYR A 2 4.54 -0.62 4.74
N ILE A 3 4.21 -1.00 5.96
CA ILE A 3 3.85 -0.06 7.03
C ILE A 3 4.87 -0.17 8.17
N THR A 4 5.10 0.92 8.89
CA THR A 4 6.10 0.91 9.98
C THR A 4 5.55 0.42 11.32
N ASP A 5 4.23 0.39 11.49
CA ASP A 5 3.53 -0.06 12.70
C ASP A 5 2.17 -0.69 12.35
N GLN A 6 1.78 -1.73 13.08
CA GLN A 6 0.48 -2.40 12.91
C GLN A 6 -0.71 -1.46 13.19
N ALA A 7 -0.52 -0.43 14.02
CA ALA A 7 -1.54 0.58 14.30
C ALA A 7 -1.99 1.35 13.04
N PHE A 8 -1.19 1.34 11.96
CA PHE A 8 -1.58 1.98 10.70
C PHE A 8 -2.51 1.14 9.83
N VAL A 9 -2.71 -0.15 10.12
CA VAL A 9 -3.58 -1.02 9.31
C VAL A 9 -4.99 -0.45 9.20
N ASP A 10 -5.60 -0.07 10.32
CA ASP A 10 -6.99 0.41 10.36
C ASP A 10 -7.18 1.75 9.62
N VAL A 11 -6.11 2.53 9.47
CA VAL A 11 -6.12 3.80 8.72
C VAL A 11 -5.88 3.56 7.23
N VAL A 12 -4.93 2.68 6.91
CA VAL A 12 -4.46 2.47 5.52
C VAL A 12 -5.44 1.60 4.72
N PHE A 13 -6.00 0.56 5.34
CA PHE A 13 -6.83 -0.41 4.62
C PHE A 13 -8.08 0.21 3.97
N PRO A 14 -8.84 1.10 4.64
CA PRO A 14 -9.96 1.81 4.01
C PRO A 14 -9.51 2.70 2.84
N ILE A 15 -8.41 3.45 2.98
CA ILE A 15 -7.88 4.34 1.94
C ILE A 15 -7.49 3.55 0.69
N LEU A 16 -6.83 2.41 0.87
CA LEU A 16 -6.49 1.50 -0.23
C LEU A 16 -7.76 0.92 -0.88
N GLY A 17 -8.78 0.62 -0.09
CA GLY A 17 -10.09 0.18 -0.59
C GLY A 17 -10.78 1.23 -1.46
N GLU A 18 -10.80 2.49 -1.03
CA GLU A 18 -11.34 3.61 -1.81
C GLU A 18 -10.58 3.85 -3.12
N THR A 19 -9.25 3.65 -3.11
CA THR A 19 -8.39 3.94 -4.27
C THR A 19 -8.32 2.77 -5.26
N PHE A 20 -8.23 1.53 -4.77
CA PHE A 20 -7.97 0.34 -5.58
C PHE A 20 -9.10 -0.69 -5.56
N GLY A 21 -10.25 -0.40 -4.93
CA GLY A 21 -11.35 -1.35 -4.73
C GLY A 21 -12.00 -1.89 -6.01
N ASP A 22 -11.92 -1.15 -7.11
CA ASP A 22 -12.43 -1.56 -8.42
C ASP A 22 -11.42 -2.42 -9.20
N ILE A 23 -10.15 -1.98 -9.26
CA ILE A 23 -9.10 -2.70 -10.01
C ILE A 23 -8.60 -3.95 -9.27
N ARG A 24 -8.70 -3.98 -7.93
CA ARG A 24 -8.38 -5.10 -7.05
C ARG A 24 -7.04 -5.77 -7.39
N PRO A 25 -5.92 -5.03 -7.28
CA PRO A 25 -4.61 -5.61 -7.54
C PRO A 25 -4.32 -6.68 -6.47
N ALA A 26 -3.55 -7.71 -6.84
CA ALA A 26 -2.99 -8.60 -5.84
C ALA A 26 -2.09 -7.78 -4.91
N ALA A 27 -2.26 -7.95 -3.60
CA ALA A 27 -1.53 -7.16 -2.63
C ALA A 27 -1.21 -7.93 -1.35
N THR A 28 -0.04 -7.62 -0.80
CA THR A 28 0.45 -8.11 0.49
C THR A 28 0.81 -6.91 1.36
N MET A 29 0.48 -6.98 2.64
CA MET A 29 0.86 -5.98 3.64
C MET A 29 1.88 -6.58 4.62
N ILE A 30 2.97 -5.85 4.88
CA ILE A 30 4.07 -6.27 5.76
C ILE A 30 4.43 -5.09 6.70
N VAL A 31 4.76 -5.40 7.95
CA VAL A 31 5.31 -4.44 8.91
C VAL A 31 6.84 -4.44 8.84
N CYS A 32 7.47 -3.32 8.48
CA CYS A 32 8.93 -3.20 8.38
C CYS A 32 9.42 -1.74 8.49
N GLN A 33 10.74 -1.54 8.62
CA GLN A 33 11.35 -0.21 8.54
C GLN A 33 11.40 0.30 7.09
N LEU A 34 11.38 1.63 6.93
CA LEU A 34 11.43 2.33 5.63
C LEU A 34 12.69 3.21 5.53
N ASN A 35 12.92 3.80 4.35
CA ASN A 35 14.15 4.55 4.05
C ASN A 35 14.39 5.76 4.95
N LYS A 36 13.32 6.39 5.48
CA LYS A 36 13.41 7.54 6.38
C LYS A 36 12.50 7.34 7.59
N PRO A 37 12.91 7.82 8.78
CA PRO A 37 12.17 7.59 10.03
C PRO A 37 10.79 8.25 10.06
N GLU A 38 10.57 9.34 9.32
CA GLU A 38 9.27 10.02 9.25
C GLU A 38 8.25 9.31 8.33
N MET A 39 8.68 8.32 7.53
CA MET A 39 7.79 7.59 6.63
C MET A 39 6.92 6.61 7.43
N LYS A 40 5.63 6.55 7.08
CA LYS A 40 4.64 5.70 7.75
C LYS A 40 4.22 4.50 6.89
N ILE A 41 4.24 4.69 5.58
CA ILE A 41 3.83 3.70 4.59
C ILE A 41 4.63 3.88 3.29
N GLU A 42 4.92 2.77 2.64
CA GLU A 42 5.40 2.71 1.26
C GLU A 42 4.51 1.76 0.44
N ILE A 43 4.19 2.17 -0.80
CA ILE A 43 3.33 1.43 -1.72
C ILE A 43 4.12 1.13 -2.99
N GLU A 44 4.51 -0.12 -3.15
CA GLU A 44 5.05 -0.65 -4.40
C GLU A 44 3.92 -1.32 -5.20
N VAL A 45 3.85 -1.02 -6.50
CA VAL A 45 2.85 -1.60 -7.41
C VAL A 45 3.51 -2.02 -8.71
N THR A 46 3.03 -3.14 -9.26
CA THR A 46 3.30 -3.52 -10.65
C THR A 46 2.03 -3.27 -11.47
N ALA A 47 2.15 -2.51 -12.56
CA ALA A 47 1.03 -2.15 -13.41
C ALA A 47 1.29 -2.57 -14.87
N LEU A 48 0.25 -3.03 -15.55
CA LEU A 48 0.29 -3.31 -16.99
C LEU A 48 -0.10 -2.04 -17.76
N ARG A 49 0.85 -1.51 -18.55
CA ARG A 49 0.56 -0.42 -19.49
C ARG A 49 -0.28 -0.97 -20.65
N ARG A 50 -1.49 -0.44 -20.84
CA ARG A 50 -2.29 -0.74 -22.03
C ARG A 50 -1.68 -0.04 -23.24
N THR A 51 -1.43 -0.78 -24.31
CA THR A 51 -1.15 -0.21 -25.64
C THR A 51 -2.47 0.25 -26.27
N ALA A 52 -2.42 1.38 -26.98
CA ALA A 52 -3.53 1.88 -27.78
C ALA A 52 -3.74 1.01 -29.03
#